data_AF-A0A4R4UCP7-F1
#
_entry.id   AF-A0A4R4UCP7-F1
#
_cell.length_a   1.000
_cell.length_b   1.000
_cell.length_c   1.000
_cell.angle_alpha   90.00
_cell.angle_beta   90.00
_cell.angle_gamma   90.00
#
_symmetry.space_group_name_H-M   'P 1'
#
loop_
_entity.id
_entity.type
_entity.pdbx_description
1 polymer ?
#
loop_
_entity_poly.entity_id
_entity_poly.type
_entity_poly.pdbx_seq_one_letter_code
_entity_poly.pdbx_strand_id
1 'polypeptide(L)'
;MPVPRPLRERCREFLGIDGEIRYIFPASSFGGGAGFVFVITDDQLAVISTGSARGSKPKTVWGSYPRGTRVGPVETGAGASFEFAGAVFEVDDEYIAVVNAADAEIFDRASLPEDPLPDL
;
A
#
# COMPACT_ATOMS: atom_id res chain seq x y z
N MET A 1 6.72 3.25 11.92
CA MET A 1 7.81 4.09 11.38
C MET A 1 7.46 4.50 9.96
N PRO A 2 7.73 5.73 9.52
CA PRO A 2 7.54 6.10 8.13
C PRO A 2 8.57 5.40 7.24
N VAL A 3 8.16 5.06 6.02
CA VAL A 3 9.09 4.52 5.01
C VAL A 3 10.27 5.49 4.80
N PRO A 4 11.52 5.00 4.80
CA PRO A 4 12.68 5.86 4.62
C PRO A 4 12.61 6.68 3.33
N ARG A 5 12.94 7.98 3.41
CA ARG A 5 12.96 8.90 2.27
C ARG A 5 13.69 8.35 1.03
N PRO A 6 14.86 7.67 1.14
CA PRO A 6 15.54 7.11 -0.03
C PRO A 6 14.72 6.04 -0.78
N LEU A 7 13.90 5.25 -0.08
CA LEU A 7 13.02 4.28 -0.75
C LEU A 7 11.91 4.99 -1.53
N ARG A 8 11.32 6.03 -0.94
CA ARG A 8 10.29 6.86 -1.58
C ARG A 8 10.83 7.53 -2.86
N GLU A 9 12.05 8.07 -2.82
CA GLU A 9 12.70 8.68 -3.99
C GLU A 9 13.02 7.66 -5.09
N ARG A 10 13.55 6.48 -4.75
CA ARG A 10 13.78 5.41 -5.72
C ARG A 10 12.51 4.92 -6.39
N CYS A 11 11.41 4.79 -5.64
CA CYS A 11 10.14 4.39 -6.21
C CYS A 11 9.58 5.46 -7.16
N ARG A 12 9.74 6.74 -6.79
CA ARG A 12 9.37 7.87 -7.65
C ARG A 12 10.14 7.84 -8.98
N GLU A 13 11.46 7.74 -8.90
CA GLU A 13 12.34 7.66 -10.08
C GLU A 13 12.02 6.43 -10.93
N PHE A 14 11.84 5.26 -10.30
CA PHE A 14 11.55 4.01 -10.98
C PHE A 14 10.21 4.02 -11.74
N LEU A 15 9.18 4.65 -11.15
CA LEU A 15 7.88 4.79 -11.79
C LEU A 15 7.83 5.95 -12.81
N GLY A 16 8.85 6.82 -12.84
CA GLY A 16 8.86 8.01 -13.70
C GLY A 16 7.74 8.99 -13.38
N ILE A 17 7.33 9.08 -12.11
CA ILE A 17 6.23 9.95 -11.67
C ILE A 17 6.77 11.24 -11.06
N ASP A 18 6.18 12.37 -11.43
CA ASP A 18 6.47 13.67 -10.82
C ASP A 18 5.51 14.00 -9.67
N GLY A 19 4.43 13.22 -9.53
CA GLY A 19 3.37 13.41 -8.54
C GLY A 19 3.75 13.07 -7.10
N GLU A 20 2.87 13.44 -6.18
CA GLU A 20 3.01 13.09 -4.77
C GLU A 20 2.65 11.61 -4.54
N ILE A 21 3.51 10.92 -3.79
CA ILE A 21 3.21 9.59 -3.26
C ILE A 21 2.41 9.80 -1.97
N ARG A 22 1.08 9.66 -2.01
CA ARG A 22 0.22 9.80 -0.83
C ARG A 22 0.53 8.76 0.24
N TYR A 23 0.62 7.50 -0.18
CA TYR A 23 0.94 6.39 0.71
C TYR A 23 1.99 5.48 0.08
N ILE A 24 2.84 4.93 0.94
CA ILE A 24 3.83 3.95 0.55
C ILE A 24 4.06 3.01 1.72
N PHE A 25 4.09 1.71 1.44
CA PHE A 25 4.42 0.70 2.44
C PHE A 25 5.08 -0.53 1.81
N PRO A 26 6.03 -1.17 2.51
CA PRO A 26 6.58 -2.45 2.11
C PRO A 26 5.61 -3.59 2.44
N ALA A 27 5.67 -4.66 1.67
CA ALA A 27 5.01 -5.93 1.93
C ALA A 27 5.89 -7.09 1.47
N SER A 28 5.58 -8.30 1.89
CA SER A 28 6.19 -9.53 1.37
C SER A 28 5.13 -10.52 0.91
N SER A 29 5.48 -11.43 0.00
CA SER A 29 4.63 -12.60 -0.26
C SER A 29 4.42 -13.38 1.05
N PHE A 30 3.21 -13.91 1.24
CA PHE A 30 2.89 -14.75 2.40
C PHE A 30 3.84 -15.96 2.50
N GLY A 31 4.36 -16.22 3.70
CA GLY A 31 5.43 -17.21 3.90
C GLY A 31 6.83 -16.74 3.45
N GLY A 32 6.97 -15.47 3.07
CA GLY A 32 8.22 -14.82 2.68
C GLY A 32 8.67 -15.10 1.25
N GLY A 33 9.92 -14.73 0.94
CA GLY A 33 10.59 -15.07 -0.32
C GLY A 33 10.61 -13.99 -1.41
N ALA A 34 9.64 -13.08 -1.43
CA ALA A 34 9.65 -11.92 -2.33
C ALA A 34 9.14 -10.65 -1.61
N GLY A 35 9.88 -9.56 -1.75
CA GLY A 35 9.50 -8.24 -1.27
C GLY A 35 8.79 -7.43 -2.34
N PHE A 36 7.86 -6.60 -1.87
CA PHE A 36 7.05 -5.69 -2.67
C PHE A 36 6.98 -4.32 -2.00
N VAL A 37 6.72 -3.29 -2.79
CA VAL A 37 6.40 -1.95 -2.31
C VAL A 37 5.14 -1.50 -3.02
N PHE A 38 4.14 -1.14 -2.22
CA PHE A 38 2.90 -0.53 -2.69
C PHE A 38 3.10 0.98 -2.67
N VAL A 39 2.89 1.62 -3.81
CA VAL A 39 3.02 3.07 -4.01
C VAL A 39 1.68 3.59 -4.47
N ILE A 40 1.06 4.42 -3.65
CA ILE A 40 -0.27 4.99 -3.90
C ILE A 40 -0.10 6.48 -4.10
N THR A 41 -0.63 6.95 -5.22
CA THR A 41 -0.57 8.35 -5.67
C THR A 41 -2.00 8.90 -5.74
N ASP A 42 -2.20 10.03 -6.39
CA ASP A 42 -3.53 10.60 -6.61
C ASP A 42 -4.31 9.86 -7.69
N ASP A 43 -3.63 9.22 -8.65
CA ASP A 43 -4.22 8.66 -9.86
C ASP A 43 -4.08 7.13 -9.97
N GLN A 44 -3.07 6.53 -9.33
CA GLN A 44 -2.84 5.10 -9.39
C GLN A 44 -2.34 4.47 -8.08
N LEU A 45 -2.51 3.15 -8.01
CA LEU A 45 -1.80 2.25 -7.12
C LEU A 45 -0.83 1.41 -7.96
N ALA A 46 0.47 1.54 -7.70
CA ALA A 46 1.51 0.72 -8.31
C ALA A 46 2.10 -0.26 -7.30
N VAL A 47 2.25 -1.52 -7.70
CA VAL A 47 2.91 -2.56 -6.91
C VAL A 47 4.23 -2.90 -7.56
N ILE A 48 5.33 -2.68 -6.84
CA ILE A 48 6.69 -2.86 -7.33
C ILE A 48 7.30 -4.08 -6.66
N SER A 49 7.88 -5.00 -7.42
CA SER A 49 8.70 -6.07 -6.85
C SER A 49 10.10 -5.54 -6.50
N THR A 50 10.63 -5.94 -5.35
CA THR A 50 11.99 -5.59 -4.89
C THR A 50 12.92 -6.81 -4.81
N GLY A 51 12.37 -8.02 -4.89
CA GLY A 51 13.10 -9.30 -4.86
C GLY A 51 13.23 -9.90 -3.46
N SER A 52 14.05 -10.94 -3.31
CA SER A 52 14.06 -11.85 -2.15
C SER A 52 14.93 -11.44 -0.96
N ALA A 53 15.77 -10.41 -1.08
CA ALA A 53 16.77 -10.09 -0.06
C ALA A 53 16.78 -8.60 0.26
N ARG A 54 16.22 -8.22 1.42
CA ARG A 54 16.48 -7.01 2.26
C ARG A 54 16.82 -5.70 1.53
N GLY A 55 16.37 -5.57 0.29
CA GLY A 55 16.92 -4.69 -0.71
C GLY A 55 15.79 -3.84 -1.23
N SER A 56 15.72 -2.63 -0.69
CA SER A 56 14.78 -1.57 -1.03
C SER A 56 14.96 -1.00 -2.44
N LYS A 57 15.39 -1.83 -3.41
CA LYS A 57 15.60 -1.43 -4.80
C LYS A 57 14.45 -1.98 -5.66
N PRO A 58 13.63 -1.10 -6.25
CA PRO A 58 12.67 -1.45 -7.28
C PRO A 58 13.30 -2.30 -8.40
N LYS A 59 12.64 -3.39 -8.79
CA LYS A 59 13.08 -4.26 -9.89
C LYS A 59 12.13 -4.24 -11.07
N THR A 60 10.86 -4.52 -10.83
CA THR A 60 9.82 -4.56 -11.86
C THR A 60 8.51 -4.02 -11.30
N VAL A 61 7.68 -3.40 -12.13
CA VAL A 61 6.27 -3.17 -11.81
C VAL A 61 5.57 -4.52 -11.91
N TRP A 62 5.05 -5.02 -10.79
CA TRP A 62 4.24 -6.24 -10.74
C TRP A 62 2.84 -5.98 -11.27
N GLY A 63 2.28 -4.81 -10.95
CA GLY A 63 1.03 -4.33 -11.54
C GLY A 63 0.77 -2.86 -11.25
N SER A 64 -0.05 -2.25 -12.11
CA SER A 64 -0.58 -0.89 -11.94
C SER A 64 -2.10 -0.96 -11.98
N TYR A 65 -2.73 -0.32 -11.01
CA TYR A 65 -4.16 -0.40 -10.74
C TYR A 65 -4.73 1.01 -10.58
N PRO A 66 -6.03 1.23 -10.89
CA PRO A 66 -6.69 2.50 -10.62
C PRO A 66 -6.59 2.90 -9.14
N ARG A 67 -6.53 4.19 -8.82
CA ARG A 67 -6.47 4.68 -7.42
C ARG A 67 -7.59 4.16 -6.52
N GLY A 68 -8.77 3.91 -7.08
CA GLY A 68 -9.92 3.35 -6.36
C GLY A 68 -9.82 1.86 -6.04
N THR A 69 -8.69 1.20 -6.31
CA THR A 69 -8.49 -0.21 -5.98
C THR A 69 -8.21 -0.37 -4.50
N ARG A 70 -9.08 -1.09 -3.81
CA ARG A 70 -8.94 -1.41 -2.39
C ARG A 70 -7.79 -2.39 -2.16
N VAL A 71 -6.97 -2.15 -1.13
CA VAL A 71 -5.84 -2.99 -0.73
C VAL A 71 -6.24 -4.01 0.31
N GLY A 72 -6.99 -3.59 1.34
CA GLY A 72 -7.42 -4.45 2.43
C GLY A 72 -8.69 -5.25 2.09
N PRO A 73 -9.31 -5.90 3.10
CA PRO A 73 -9.01 -5.77 4.53
C PRO A 73 -7.67 -6.39 4.94
N VAL A 74 -7.08 -5.88 6.03
CA VAL A 74 -5.91 -6.49 6.66
C VAL A 74 -6.36 -7.37 7.83
N GLU A 75 -6.05 -8.65 7.75
CA GLU A 75 -6.28 -9.65 8.79
C GLU A 75 -5.10 -9.64 9.78
N THR A 76 -5.36 -9.58 11.09
CA THR A 76 -4.31 -9.41 12.12
C THR A 76 -4.14 -10.62 13.05
N GLY A 77 -4.56 -11.81 12.61
CA GLY A 77 -4.59 -13.02 13.45
C GLY A 77 -3.20 -13.59 13.80
N ALA A 78 -2.56 -14.27 12.86
CA ALA A 78 -1.23 -14.88 13.04
C ALA A 78 -0.08 -13.99 12.53
N GLY A 79 -0.41 -12.79 12.07
CA GLY A 79 0.44 -11.82 11.39
C GLY A 79 -0.43 -10.93 10.49
N ALA A 80 -0.08 -9.66 10.35
CA ALA A 80 -0.85 -8.75 9.50
C ALA A 80 -0.69 -9.13 8.02
N SER A 81 -1.81 -9.47 7.37
CA SER A 81 -1.82 -9.91 5.98
C SER A 81 -3.07 -9.47 5.23
N PHE A 82 -3.00 -9.38 3.92
CA PHE A 82 -4.12 -9.01 3.05
C PHE A 82 -4.02 -9.72 1.70
N GLU A 83 -5.17 -9.92 1.05
CA GLU A 83 -5.23 -10.45 -0.31
C GLU A 83 -5.32 -9.30 -1.31
N PHE A 84 -4.46 -9.30 -2.32
CA PHE A 84 -4.48 -8.30 -3.38
C PHE A 84 -4.14 -8.94 -4.73
N ALA A 85 -5.01 -8.72 -5.73
CA ALA A 85 -4.87 -9.28 -7.07
C ALA A 85 -4.59 -10.81 -7.11
N GLY A 86 -5.26 -11.56 -6.22
CA GLY A 86 -5.16 -13.02 -6.13
C GLY A 86 -3.90 -13.55 -5.44
N ALA A 87 -3.11 -12.68 -4.79
CA ALA A 87 -1.96 -13.05 -3.99
C ALA A 87 -2.11 -12.57 -2.54
N VAL A 88 -1.62 -13.36 -1.59
CA VAL A 88 -1.59 -12.98 -0.17
C VAL A 88 -0.25 -12.32 0.15
N PHE A 89 -0.33 -11.17 0.79
CA PHE A 89 0.82 -10.39 1.24
C PHE A 89 0.83 -10.29 2.76
N GLU A 90 2.03 -10.31 3.34
CA GLU A 90 2.29 -9.95 4.72
C GLU A 90 2.78 -8.50 4.78
N VAL A 91 2.38 -7.80 5.84
CA VAL A 91 2.79 -6.43 6.12
C VAL A 91 3.16 -6.31 7.58
N ASP A 92 4.14 -5.48 7.91
CA ASP A 92 4.43 -5.21 9.32
C ASP A 92 3.29 -4.40 9.96
N ASP A 93 2.95 -4.71 11.21
CA ASP A 93 1.83 -4.10 11.94
C ASP A 93 1.86 -2.56 11.91
N GLU A 94 3.05 -1.96 11.84
CA GLU A 94 3.25 -0.52 11.76
C GLU A 94 2.66 0.14 10.49
N TYR A 95 2.40 -0.63 9.43
CA TYR A 95 1.79 -0.13 8.19
C TYR A 95 0.30 -0.48 8.05
N ILE A 96 -0.31 -1.19 9.00
CA ILE A 96 -1.77 -1.47 8.97
C ILE A 96 -2.57 -0.16 8.86
N ALA A 97 -2.19 0.84 9.65
CA ALA A 97 -2.84 2.16 9.61
C ALA A 97 -2.67 2.86 8.25
N VAL A 98 -1.55 2.64 7.56
CA VAL A 98 -1.29 3.21 6.22
C VAL A 98 -2.21 2.56 5.18
N VAL A 99 -2.36 1.24 5.24
CA VAL A 99 -3.29 0.50 4.37
C VAL A 99 -4.73 0.96 4.60
N ASN A 100 -5.17 1.01 5.86
CA ASN A 100 -6.51 1.44 6.21
C ASN A 100 -6.79 2.90 5.81
N ALA A 101 -5.82 3.80 5.96
CA ALA A 101 -5.96 5.19 5.50
C ALA A 101 -6.09 5.29 3.98
N ALA A 102 -5.27 4.53 3.24
CA ALA A 102 -5.33 4.53 1.78
C ALA A 102 -6.68 4.02 1.24
N ASP A 103 -7.24 3.00 1.89
CA ASP A 103 -8.56 2.44 1.60
C ASP A 103 -9.68 3.41 2.02
N ALA A 104 -9.55 4.08 3.16
CA ALA A 104 -10.54 5.05 3.64
C ALA A 104 -10.77 6.20 2.65
N GLU A 105 -9.73 6.63 1.94
CA GLU A 105 -9.83 7.66 0.89
C GLU A 105 -10.56 7.20 -0.38
N ILE A 106 -10.80 5.89 -0.56
CA ILE A 106 -11.52 5.35 -1.73
C ILE A 106 -13.03 5.54 -1.56
N PHE A 107 -13.51 5.47 -0.32
CA PHE A 107 -14.93 5.60 -0.04
C PHE A 107 -15.37 7.04 -0.31
N ASP A 108 -16.46 7.19 -1.07
CA ASP A 108 -17.12 8.47 -1.18
C ASP A 108 -17.56 8.89 0.22
N ARG A 109 -17.27 10.13 0.62
CA ARG A 109 -17.70 10.66 1.92
C ARG A 109 -19.23 10.61 2.06
N ALA A 110 -19.96 10.69 0.94
CA ALA A 110 -21.41 10.51 0.91
C ALA A 110 -21.87 9.04 1.04
N SER A 111 -20.96 8.07 0.91
CA SER A 111 -21.22 6.64 1.13
C SER A 111 -20.95 6.19 2.57
N LEU A 112 -20.35 7.05 3.40
CA LEU A 112 -20.20 6.80 4.82
C LEU A 112 -21.57 6.91 5.52
N PRO A 113 -21.81 6.14 6.60
CA PRO A 113 -22.99 6.34 7.42
C PRO A 113 -23.07 7.79 7.91
N GLU A 114 -24.28 8.33 7.96
CA GLU A 114 -24.53 9.67 8.50
C GLU A 114 -23.99 9.76 9.92
N ASP A 115 -23.25 10.83 10.24
CA ASP A 115 -22.64 11.00 11.56
C ASP A 115 -23.76 11.01 12.62
N PRO A 116 -23.78 10.07 13.59
CA PRO A 116 -24.82 10.04 14.60
C PRO A 116 -24.74 11.22 15.58
N LEU A 117 -23.65 12.00 15.57
CA LEU A 117 -23.43 13.13 16.47
C LEU A 117 -22.86 14.35 15.72
N PRO A 118 -23.60 14.94 14.77
CA PRO A 118 -23.09 16.01 13.90
C PRO A 118 -22.90 17.36 14.62
N ASP A 119 -23.54 17.54 15.79
CA ASP A 119 -23.59 18.80 16.54
C ASP A 119 -22.82 18.75 17.87
N LEU A 120 -22.03 17.69 18.13
CA LEU A 120 -21.32 17.49 19.41
C LEU A 120 -19.91 18.09 19.40
#